data_AF-A0A0N0E4M0-F1
#
_entry.id   AF-A0A0N0E4M0-F1
#
_cell.length_a   1.000
_cell.length_b   1.000
_cell.length_c   1.000
_cell.angle_alpha   90.00
_cell.angle_beta   90.00
_cell.angle_gamma   90.00
#
_symmetry.space_group_name_H-M   'P 1'
#
loop_
_entity.id
_entity.type
_entity.pdbx_description
1 polymer ?
#
loop_
_entity_poly.entity_id
_entity_poly.type
_entity_poly.pdbx_seq_one_letter_code
_entity_poly.pdbx_strand_id
1 'polypeptide(L)' 'MALRIVYQIPGEPVAVMTPCECGLTIEDIGIKDVPAGVAFWVVQEAVIPLDPEARLGWSLSVEQLGAPSGVGGSK' A
#
# COMPACT_ATOMS: atom_id res chain seq x y z
N MET A 1 -10.86 11.66 -6.75
CA MET A 1 -10.34 10.28 -6.73
C MET A 1 -9.15 10.26 -5.80
N ALA A 2 -9.20 9.49 -4.71
CA ALA A 2 -8.13 9.43 -3.72
C ALA A 2 -7.19 8.23 -3.98
N LEU A 3 -5.88 8.46 -3.93
CA LEU A 3 -4.87 7.41 -3.97
C LEU A 3 -4.57 6.93 -2.56
N ARG A 4 -4.27 5.64 -2.43
CA ARG A 4 -3.96 4.97 -1.18
C ARG A 4 -2.68 4.16 -1.35
N ILE A 5 -1.89 4.07 -0.28
CA ILE A 5 -0.71 3.20 -0.25
C ILE A 5 -1.14 1.89 0.39
N VAL A 6 -0.86 0.77 -0.26
CA VAL A 6 -1.15 -0.55 0.30
C VAL A 6 0.13 -1.36 0.39
N TYR A 7 0.30 -2.03 1.52
CA TYR A 7 1.43 -2.92 1.77
C TYR A 7 0.97 -4.09 2.62
N GLN A 8 1.71 -5.19 2.56
CA GLN A 8 1.41 -6.38 3.32
C GLN A 8 2.68 -6.91 3.96
N ILE A 9 2.64 -7.05 5.28
CA ILE A 9 3.72 -7.68 6.04
C ILE A 9 3.49 -9.19 5.99
N PRO A 10 4.54 -10.02 5.84
CA PRO A 10 4.39 -11.47 5.85
C PRO A 10 3.65 -11.96 7.11
N GLY A 11 2.51 -12.62 6.93
CA GLY A 11 1.67 -13.13 8.02
C GLY A 11 0.62 -12.16 8.55
N GLU A 12 0.56 -10.93 8.04
CA GLU A 12 -0.46 -9.93 8.41
C GLU A 12 -1.43 -9.63 7.26
N PRO A 13 -2.65 -9.14 7.57
CA PRO A 13 -3.57 -8.65 6.56
C PRO A 13 -3.00 -7.41 5.85
N VAL A 14 -3.60 -7.06 4.71
CA VAL A 14 -3.19 -5.89 3.93
C VAL A 14 -3.44 -4.61 4.71
N ALA A 15 -2.37 -3.85 4.91
CA ALA A 15 -2.43 -2.51 5.49
C ALA A 15 -2.77 -1.49 4.40
N VAL A 16 -3.64 -0.55 4.74
CA VAL A 16 -4.03 0.57 3.86
C VAL A 16 -3.65 1.86 4.54
N MET A 17 -2.77 2.61 3.91
CA MET A 17 -2.30 3.90 4.34
C MET A 17 -2.98 5.02 3.55
N THR A 18 -3.36 6.06 4.29
CA THR A 18 -3.91 7.29 3.74
C THR A 18 -2.80 8.33 3.69
N PRO A 19 -2.38 8.79 2.50
CA PRO A 19 -1.37 9.83 2.40
C PRO A 19 -1.90 11.13 3.01
N CYS A 20 -1.03 11.84 3.72
CA CYS A 20 -1.32 13.17 4.26
C CYS A 20 -0.85 14.26 3.28
N GLU A 21 -1.49 15.42 3.29
CA GLU A 21 -1.08 16.58 2.50
C GLU A 21 0.09 17.33 3.18
N CYS A 22 1.24 16.66 3.27
CA CYS A 22 2.44 17.17 3.96
C CYS A 22 3.57 17.60 3.02
N GLY A 23 3.25 17.88 1.74
CA GLY A 23 4.20 18.37 0.74
C GLY A 23 5.16 17.30 0.19
N LEU A 24 4.97 16.03 0.56
CA LEU A 24 5.68 14.88 0.01
C LEU A 24 4.88 14.23 -1.12
N THR A 25 5.59 13.59 -2.05
CA THR A 25 4.94 12.71 -3.03
C THR A 25 4.40 11.46 -2.32
N ILE A 26 3.37 10.83 -2.88
CA ILE A 26 2.81 9.59 -2.31
C ILE A 26 3.86 8.46 -2.26
N GLU A 27 4.81 8.46 -3.20
CA GLU A 27 5.92 7.51 -3.22
C GLU A 27 6.90 7.77 -2.08
N ASP A 28 7.27 9.03 -1.82
CA ASP A 28 8.14 9.37 -0.68
C ASP A 28 7.45 9.09 0.66
N ILE A 29 6.13 9.29 0.75
CA ILE A 29 5.33 8.87 1.93
C ILE A 29 5.42 7.35 2.10
N GLY A 30 5.24 6.59 1.02
CA GLY A 30 5.39 5.14 1.04
C GLY A 30 6.78 4.70 1.50
N ILE A 31 7.85 5.29 0.96
CA ILE A 31 9.22 4.98 1.37
C ILE A 31 9.47 5.29 2.85
N LYS A 32 8.90 6.38 3.37
CA LYS A 32 9.12 6.84 4.75
C LYS A 32 8.33 6.04 5.78
N ASP A 33 7.05 5.78 5.51
CA ASP A 33 6.10 5.28 6.52
C ASP A 33 5.87 3.77 6.40
N VAL A 34 6.14 3.15 5.24
CA VAL A 34 6.12 1.69 5.08
C VAL A 34 7.36 1.10 5.76
N PRO A 35 7.23 -0.02 6.51
CA PRO A 35 8.37 -0.66 7.16
C PRO A 35 9.51 -0.99 6.20
N ALA A 36 10.75 -0.88 6.69
CA ALA A 36 11.95 -1.13 5.91
C ALA A 36 11.95 -2.54 5.28
N GLY A 37 12.19 -2.62 3.97
CA GLY A 37 12.21 -3.90 3.25
C GLY A 37 10.84 -4.45 2.85
N VAL A 38 9.74 -3.75 3.16
CA VAL A 38 8.39 -4.12 2.74
C VAL A 38 8.02 -3.40 1.44
N ALA A 39 7.60 -4.15 0.43
CA ALA A 39 7.12 -3.58 -0.82
C ALA A 39 5.74 -2.94 -0.65
N PHE A 40 5.52 -1.81 -1.33
CA PHE A 40 4.23 -1.12 -1.33
C PHE A 40 3.76 -0.77 -2.74
N TRP A 41 2.45 -0.59 -2.86
CA TRP A 41 1.78 -0.21 -4.10
C TRP A 41 0.94 1.03 -3.85
N VAL A 42 0.93 1.93 -4.83
CA VAL A 42 0.02 3.06 -4.89
C VAL A 42 -1.18 2.65 -5.74
N VAL A 43 -2.35 2.54 -5.11
CA VAL A 43 -3.59 2.11 -5.77
C VAL A 43 -4.67 3.17 -5.62
N GLN A 44 -5.66 3.13 -6.50
CA GLN A 44 -6.87 3.92 -6.30
C GLN A 44 -7.69 3.32 -5.15
N GLU A 45 -8.37 4.18 -4.39
CA GLU A 45 -9.27 3.75 -3.31
C GLU A 45 -10.31 2.72 -3.79
N ALA A 46 -10.80 2.84 -5.02
CA ALA A 46 -11.79 1.93 -5.60
C ALA A 46 -11.29 0.49 -5.77
N VAL A 47 -9.97 0.25 -5.73
CA VAL A 47 -9.38 -1.10 -5.80
C VAL A 47 -9.50 -1.81 -4.44
N ILE A 48 -9.66 -1.05 -3.36
CA ILE A 48 -9.68 -1.59 -2.00
C ILE A 48 -11.06 -2.18 -1.73
N PRO A 49 -11.15 -3.46 -1.29
CA PRO A 49 -12.41 -4.05 -0.91
C PRO A 49 -13.07 -3.26 0.23
N LEU A 50 -14.32 -2.85 0.00
CA LEU A 50 -15.17 -2.22 1.01
C LEU A 50 -15.80 -3.26 1.95
N ASP A 51 -15.95 -4.49 1.47
CA ASP A 51 -16.51 -5.61 2.23
C ASP A 51 -15.50 -6.14 3.26
N PRO A 52 -15.89 -6.30 4.54
CA PRO A 52 -14.99 -6.75 5.61
C PRO A 52 -14.44 -8.17 5.40
N GLU A 53 -15.27 -9.10 4.88
CA GLU A 53 -14.85 -10.48 4.63
C GLU A 53 -13.86 -10.53 3.47
N ALA A 54 -14.15 -9.79 2.39
CA ALA A 54 -13.23 -9.63 1.27
C ALA A 54 -11.91 -8.99 1.70
N ARG A 55 -11.93 -8.04 2.65
CA ARG A 55 -10.73 -7.34 3.14
C ARG A 55 -9.83 -8.24 3.99
N LEU A 56 -10.41 -9.17 4.75
CA LEU A 56 -9.65 -10.15 5.53
C LEU A 56 -8.95 -11.19 4.65
N GLY A 57 -9.58 -11.57 3.53
CA GLY A 57 -9.02 -12.51 2.55
C GLY A 57 -8.15 -11.86 1.47
N TRP A 58 -8.06 -10.52 1.44
CA TRP A 58 -7.31 -9.81 0.43
C TRP A 58 -5.80 -9.99 0.65
N SER A 59 -5.07 -10.28 -0.43
CA SER A 59 -3.61 -10.36 -0.44
C SER A 59 -3.05 -9.50 -1.55
N LEU A 60 -1.93 -8.83 -1.29
CA LEU A 60 -1.20 -8.10 -2.32
C LEU A 60 -0.36 -9.10 -3.10
N SER A 61 -0.52 -9.12 -4.42
CA SER A 61 0.28 -9.96 -5.31
C SER A 61 0.72 -9.15 -6.51
N VAL A 62 1.98 -9.32 -6.91
CA VAL A 62 2.56 -8.68 -8.11
C VAL A 62 1.74 -9.01 -9.36
N GLU A 63 1.13 -10.20 -9.40
CA GLU A 63 0.24 -10.62 -10.48
C GLU A 63 -1.06 -9.81 -10.56
N GLN A 64 -1.58 -9.33 -9.42
CA GLN A 64 -2.82 -8.56 -9.36
C GLN A 64 -2.59 -7.06 -9.53
N LEU A 65 -1.50 -6.52 -8.97
CA LEU A 65 -1.25 -5.08 -8.89
C LEU A 65 -0.08 -4.60 -9.74
N GLY A 66 0.67 -5.52 -10.36
CA GLY A 66 1.89 -5.22 -11.09
C GLY A 66 3.09 -5.00 -10.18
N ALA A 67 4.14 -4.40 -10.74
CA ALA A 67 5.37 -4.09 -10.01
C ALA A 67 5.08 -3.14 -8.82
N PRO A 68 5.76 -3.32 -7.67
CA PRO A 68 5.61 -2.43 -6.54
C PRO A 68 6.03 -1.01 -6.91
N SER A 69 5.33 -0.02 -6.35
CA SER A 69 5.67 1.39 -6.50
C SER A 69 6.95 1.75 -5.76
N GLY A 70 7.31 0.98 -4.73
CA GLY A 70 8.57 1.12 -4.03
C GLY A 70 8.72 0.13 -2.88
N VAL A 71 9.78 0.33 -2.10
CA VAL A 71 10.07 -0.45 -0.89
C VAL A 71 10.27 0.52 0.27
N GLY A 72 9.65 0.23 1.42
CA GLY A 72 9.85 1.02 2.63
C GLY A 72 11.31 1.09 3.03
N GLY A 73 11.73 2.23 3.56
CA GLY A 73 13.09 2.48 4.04
C GLY A 73 14.19 2.48 2.97
N SER A 74 13.83 2.63 1.68
CA SER A 74 14.80 2.59 0.57
C SER A 74 15.52 3.92 0.29
N LYS A 75 15.35 4.96 1.12
CA LYS A 75 16.05 6.25 1.02
C LYS A 75 16.54 6.73 2.38
#